data_AF-A0A7I6N960-F1
#
_entry.id   AF-A0A7I6N960-F1
#
_cell.length_a   1.000
_cell.length_b   1.000
_cell.length_c   1.000
_cell.angle_alpha   90.00
_cell.angle_beta   90.00
_cell.angle_gamma   90.00
#
_symmetry.space_group_name_H-M   'P 1'
#
loop_
_entity.id
_entity.type
_entity.pdbx_description
1 polymer ?
#
loop_
_entity_poly.entity_id
_entity_poly.type
_entity_poly.pdbx_seq_one_letter_code
_entity_poly.pdbx_strand_id
1 'polypeptide(L)'
;PHVLEARMARSYPQAERYLSLFPTGPLGVIASGVSFCISSLMGVLLVFALFEDRLLLGTTLFGRSLTWYLGVTAGMFGFARTFTSETSPFLTNGDCDEAMLQLSVETHYFPQEWRGLCHSFDVRDAFLELFPFKAQLFVEECISVIFAPFVLCFSLPRCSREVLLFIRSHSLALPGVGAVCRYAEFDFQRYNDDAKMERSFINFK
;
A
#
# COMPACT_ATOMS: atom_id res chain seq x y z
N PRO A 1 9.98 -20.05 1.04
CA PRO A 1 8.77 -19.31 0.56
C PRO A 1 7.76 -19.10 1.70
N HIS A 2 7.27 -20.17 2.34
CA HIS A 2 6.24 -20.08 3.39
C HIS A 2 6.64 -19.24 4.62
N VAL A 3 7.91 -19.27 5.04
CA VAL A 3 8.39 -18.45 6.19
C VAL A 3 8.26 -16.95 5.90
N LEU A 4 8.61 -16.52 4.68
CA LEU A 4 8.49 -15.13 4.28
C LEU A 4 7.01 -14.73 4.15
N GLU A 5 6.18 -15.57 3.51
CA GLU A 5 4.74 -15.32 3.36
C GLU A 5 4.04 -15.18 4.72
N ALA A 6 4.36 -16.05 5.68
CA ALA A 6 3.79 -15.98 7.03
C ALA A 6 4.17 -14.67 7.74
N ARG A 7 5.42 -14.21 7.61
CA ARG A 7 5.88 -12.92 8.16
C ARG A 7 5.20 -11.74 7.47
N MET A 8 5.12 -11.76 6.14
CA MET A 8 4.43 -10.72 5.38
C MET A 8 2.96 -10.65 5.79
N ALA A 9 2.27 -11.78 5.89
CA ALA A 9 0.87 -11.87 6.32
C ALA A 9 0.65 -11.26 7.73
N ARG A 10 1.59 -11.45 8.66
CA ARG A 10 1.56 -10.82 9.99
C ARG A 10 1.82 -9.31 9.96
N SER A 11 2.70 -8.87 9.05
CA SER A 11 3.05 -7.45 8.90
C SER A 11 1.95 -6.60 8.26
N TYR A 12 1.09 -7.18 7.39
CA TYR A 12 0.00 -6.47 6.70
C TYR A 12 -0.89 -5.63 7.63
N PRO A 13 -1.53 -6.20 8.69
CA PRO A 13 -2.38 -5.42 9.58
C PRO A 13 -1.60 -4.34 10.37
N GLN A 14 -0.32 -4.56 10.65
CA GLN A 14 0.54 -3.56 11.31
C GLN A 14 0.88 -2.41 10.36
N ALA A 15 1.12 -2.70 9.08
CA ALA A 15 1.36 -1.70 8.04
C ALA A 15 0.11 -0.84 7.81
N GLU A 16 -1.07 -1.46 7.73
CA GLU A 16 -2.34 -0.73 7.63
C GLU A 16 -2.60 0.13 8.87
N ARG A 17 -2.28 -0.39 10.07
CA ARG A 17 -2.37 0.38 11.31
C ARG A 17 -1.46 1.60 11.28
N TYR A 18 -0.19 1.47 10.87
CA TYR A 18 0.73 2.59 10.74
C TYR A 18 0.21 3.65 9.75
N LEU A 19 -0.24 3.24 8.56
CA LEU A 19 -0.78 4.16 7.56
C LEU A 19 -2.06 4.85 8.00
N SER A 20 -2.90 4.17 8.79
CA SER A 20 -4.14 4.74 9.34
C SER A 20 -3.90 5.85 10.37
N LEU A 21 -2.68 5.93 10.93
CA LEU A 21 -2.29 7.03 11.79
C LEU A 21 -2.18 8.33 11.01
N PHE A 22 -1.89 8.32 9.71
CA PHE A 22 -1.75 9.56 8.96
C PHE A 22 -3.12 10.14 8.56
N PRO A 23 -3.28 11.47 8.61
CA PRO A 23 -4.50 12.10 8.15
C PRO A 23 -4.71 11.84 6.66
N THR A 24 -5.97 11.66 6.27
CA THR A 24 -6.30 11.63 4.85
C THR A 24 -5.96 12.98 4.24
N GLY A 25 -5.20 12.95 3.14
CA GLY A 25 -4.76 14.13 2.43
C GLY A 25 -5.92 14.94 1.83
N PRO A 26 -5.66 15.85 0.86
CA PRO A 26 -6.69 16.73 0.28
C PRO A 26 -7.90 15.97 -0.30
N LEU A 27 -7.70 14.72 -0.73
CA LEU A 27 -8.76 13.81 -1.16
C LEU A 27 -9.88 13.63 -0.13
N GLY A 28 -9.55 13.51 1.16
CA GLY A 28 -10.56 13.35 2.23
C GLY A 28 -11.42 14.60 2.40
N VAL A 29 -10.82 15.79 2.27
CA VAL A 29 -11.52 17.08 2.35
C VAL A 29 -12.48 17.24 1.17
N ILE A 30 -12.03 16.92 -0.05
CA ILE A 30 -12.86 16.98 -1.26
C ILE A 30 -14.01 15.97 -1.16
N ALA A 31 -13.73 14.74 -0.74
CA ALA A 31 -14.75 13.70 -0.54
C ALA A 31 -15.80 14.14 0.49
N SER A 32 -15.37 14.78 1.58
CA SER A 32 -16.27 15.35 2.59
C SER A 32 -17.18 16.41 2.00
N GLY A 33 -16.64 17.36 1.22
CA GLY A 33 -17.43 18.40 0.54
C GLY A 33 -18.44 17.83 -0.45
N VAL A 34 -18.03 16.86 -1.28
CA VAL A 34 -18.92 16.16 -2.23
C VAL A 34 -20.01 15.39 -1.48
N SER A 35 -19.65 14.67 -0.41
CA SER A 35 -20.61 13.92 0.40
C SER A 35 -21.64 14.84 1.05
N PHE A 36 -21.24 16.06 1.47
CA PHE A 36 -22.14 17.07 2.00
C PHE A 36 -23.17 17.51 0.95
N CYS A 37 -22.72 17.87 -0.27
CA CYS A 37 -23.62 18.25 -1.36
C CYS A 37 -24.61 17.14 -1.73
N ILE A 38 -24.14 15.89 -1.86
CA ILE A 38 -25.00 14.74 -2.18
C ILE A 38 -25.98 14.48 -1.04
N SER A 39 -25.54 14.56 0.21
CA SER A 39 -26.40 14.35 1.38
C SER A 39 -27.49 15.42 1.52
N SER A 40 -27.19 16.67 1.16
CA SER A 40 -28.18 17.76 1.16
C SER A 40 -29.27 17.50 0.12
N LEU A 41 -28.90 17.12 -1.11
CA LEU A 41 -29.85 16.75 -2.15
C LEU A 41 -30.67 15.51 -1.76
N MET A 42 -30.02 14.48 -1.22
CA MET A 42 -30.68 13.27 -0.72
C MET A 42 -31.66 13.60 0.41
N GLY A 43 -31.29 14.48 1.34
CA GLY A 43 -32.15 14.90 2.45
C GLY A 43 -33.42 15.61 1.96
N VAL A 44 -33.30 16.51 0.99
CA VAL A 44 -34.46 17.17 0.37
C VAL A 44 -35.39 16.14 -0.29
N LEU A 45 -34.83 15.20 -1.08
CA LEU A 45 -35.61 14.12 -1.71
C LEU A 45 -36.30 13.23 -0.68
N LEU A 46 -35.64 12.95 0.45
CA LEU A 46 -36.19 12.13 1.53
C LEU A 46 -37.32 12.86 2.27
N VAL A 47 -37.21 14.17 2.47
CA VAL A 47 -38.33 14.97 3.02
C VAL A 47 -39.54 14.92 2.09
N PHE A 48 -39.37 15.11 0.78
CA PHE A 48 -40.46 14.95 -0.19
C PHE A 48 -41.05 13.54 -0.19
N ALA A 49 -40.19 12.53 -0.02
CA ALA A 49 -40.60 11.13 0.09
C ALA A 49 -41.54 10.89 1.29
N LEU A 50 -41.31 11.57 2.42
CA LEU A 50 -42.10 11.41 3.64
C LEU A 50 -43.46 12.13 3.62
N PHE A 51 -43.59 13.21 2.83
CA PHE A 51 -44.84 13.98 2.77
C PHE A 51 -45.90 13.32 1.88
N GLU A 52 -45.52 12.78 0.73
CA GLU A 52 -46.47 12.16 -0.20
C GLU A 52 -45.89 10.92 -0.90
N ASP A 53 -46.38 9.74 -0.51
CA ASP A 53 -46.07 8.47 -1.18
C ASP A 53 -46.40 8.48 -2.68
N ARG A 54 -47.40 9.28 -3.07
CA ARG A 54 -47.81 9.44 -4.48
C ARG A 54 -46.82 10.25 -5.31
N LEU A 55 -46.03 11.15 -4.72
CA LEU A 55 -44.99 11.89 -5.44
C LEU A 55 -43.82 10.97 -5.81
N LEU A 56 -43.48 10.02 -4.95
CA LEU A 56 -42.38 9.06 -5.17
C LEU A 56 -42.56 8.18 -6.41
N LEU A 57 -43.78 7.67 -6.61
CA LEU A 57 -44.11 6.76 -7.72
C LEU A 57 -44.78 7.47 -8.91
N GLY A 58 -45.51 8.55 -8.65
CA GLY A 58 -46.37 9.20 -9.65
C GLY A 58 -45.74 10.36 -10.40
N THR A 59 -44.69 11.01 -9.87
CA THR A 59 -44.07 12.15 -10.56
C THR A 59 -42.82 11.73 -11.32
N THR A 60 -42.89 11.86 -12.65
CA THR A 60 -41.78 11.61 -13.57
C THR A 60 -41.01 12.91 -13.80
N LEU A 61 -39.93 13.12 -13.07
CA LEU A 61 -39.04 14.26 -13.27
C LEU A 61 -38.00 13.87 -14.33
N PHE A 62 -37.97 14.57 -15.47
CA PHE A 62 -37.13 14.23 -16.63
C PHE A 62 -37.25 12.75 -17.09
N GLY A 63 -38.44 12.15 -16.96
CA GLY A 63 -38.70 10.78 -17.44
C GLY A 63 -38.22 9.64 -16.53
N ARG A 64 -37.81 9.93 -15.28
CA ARG A 64 -37.49 8.92 -14.25
C ARG A 64 -38.26 9.21 -12.96
N SER A 65 -38.53 8.18 -12.15
CA SER A 65 -39.20 8.32 -10.85
C SER A 65 -38.28 8.94 -9.80
N LEU A 66 -38.84 9.63 -8.80
CA LEU A 66 -38.04 10.15 -7.68
C LEU A 66 -37.27 9.06 -6.93
N THR A 67 -37.82 7.84 -6.86
CA THR A 67 -37.15 6.68 -6.26
C THR A 67 -35.83 6.33 -6.96
N TRP A 68 -35.73 6.55 -8.28
CA TRP A 68 -34.49 6.33 -9.02
C TRP A 68 -33.40 7.33 -8.59
N TYR A 69 -33.76 8.62 -8.48
CA TYR A 69 -32.83 9.66 -8.01
C TYR A 69 -32.43 9.47 -6.55
N LEU A 70 -33.34 9.02 -5.69
CA LEU A 70 -33.05 8.67 -4.30
C LEU A 70 -32.04 7.50 -4.25
N GLY A 71 -32.25 6.45 -5.04
CA GLY A 71 -31.31 5.33 -5.14
C GLY A 71 -29.92 5.75 -5.63
N VAL A 72 -29.85 6.60 -6.65
CA VAL A 72 -28.57 7.12 -7.17
C VAL A 72 -27.86 7.99 -6.13
N THR A 73 -28.56 8.94 -5.51
CA THR A 73 -27.98 9.84 -4.49
C THR A 73 -27.56 9.07 -3.24
N ALA A 74 -28.32 8.07 -2.80
CA ALA A 74 -27.94 7.18 -1.70
C ALA A 74 -26.71 6.32 -2.03
N GLY A 75 -26.64 5.77 -3.25
CA GLY A 75 -25.46 5.03 -3.71
C GLY A 75 -24.22 5.91 -3.80
N MET A 76 -24.34 7.11 -4.38
CA MET A 76 -23.25 8.08 -4.44
C MET A 76 -22.82 8.56 -3.06
N PHE A 77 -23.76 8.77 -2.13
CA PHE A 77 -23.45 9.13 -0.74
C PHE A 77 -22.69 8.01 -0.03
N GLY A 78 -23.14 6.76 -0.18
CA GLY A 78 -22.47 5.58 0.37
C GLY A 78 -21.05 5.44 -0.15
N PHE A 79 -20.84 5.67 -1.45
CA PHE A 79 -19.51 5.69 -2.06
C PHE A 79 -18.65 6.86 -1.57
N ALA A 80 -19.18 8.09 -1.53
CA ALA A 80 -18.43 9.25 -1.03
C ALA A 80 -18.00 9.06 0.44
N ARG A 81 -18.86 8.43 1.26
CA ARG A 81 -18.59 8.07 2.65
C ARG A 81 -17.39 7.14 2.82
N THR A 82 -17.04 6.30 1.84
CA THR A 82 -15.85 5.42 1.97
C THR A 82 -14.54 6.20 1.88
N PHE A 83 -14.56 7.40 1.30
CA PHE A 83 -13.40 8.29 1.19
C PHE A 83 -13.37 9.38 2.27
N THR A 84 -14.52 9.64 2.91
CA THR A 84 -14.60 10.50 4.08
C THR A 84 -14.06 9.72 5.28
N SER A 85 -12.77 9.92 5.57
CA SER A 85 -12.18 9.33 6.77
C SER A 85 -12.75 10.02 8.01
N GLU A 86 -13.19 9.22 8.97
CA GLU A 86 -13.33 9.72 10.34
C GLU A 86 -11.95 10.12 10.87
N THR A 87 -11.95 11.12 11.75
CA THR A 87 -10.80 11.76 12.39
C THR A 87 -9.63 10.79 12.57
N SER A 88 -8.52 11.02 11.87
CA SER A 88 -7.34 10.18 12.03
C SER A 88 -6.88 10.20 13.50
N PRO A 89 -6.66 9.05 14.14
CA PRO A 89 -6.23 8.97 15.54
C PRO A 89 -4.83 9.57 15.79
N PHE A 90 -4.15 10.09 14.76
CA PHE A 90 -2.96 10.95 14.85
C PHE A 90 -3.08 12.01 15.94
N LEU A 91 -4.26 12.62 16.04
CA LEU A 91 -4.51 13.75 16.92
C LEU A 91 -4.72 13.35 18.38
N THR A 92 -4.93 12.06 18.65
CA THR A 92 -5.50 11.64 19.93
C THR A 92 -4.54 10.90 20.84
N ASN A 93 -3.57 10.08 20.36
CA ASN A 93 -2.49 9.40 21.15
C ASN A 93 -1.71 8.33 20.32
N GLY A 94 -1.52 8.52 19.01
CA GLY A 94 -0.90 7.48 18.16
C GLY A 94 0.63 7.57 18.09
N ASP A 95 1.36 6.74 18.85
CA ASP A 95 2.82 6.63 18.73
C ASP A 95 3.20 5.98 17.39
N CYS A 96 3.48 6.80 16.38
CA CYS A 96 3.90 6.35 15.04
C CYS A 96 5.20 5.54 15.10
N ASP A 97 6.10 5.89 16.01
CA ASP A 97 7.35 5.16 16.23
C ASP A 97 7.10 3.75 16.77
N GLU A 98 6.16 3.56 17.70
CA GLU A 98 5.80 2.24 18.22
C GLU A 98 5.13 1.37 17.14
N ALA A 99 4.23 1.95 16.34
CA ALA A 99 3.60 1.24 15.23
C ALA A 99 4.63 0.78 14.17
N MET A 100 5.59 1.65 13.82
CA MET A 100 6.68 1.32 12.91
C MET A 100 7.65 0.31 13.53
N LEU A 101 7.90 0.37 14.84
CA LEU A 101 8.74 -0.59 15.55
C LEU A 101 8.10 -1.99 15.51
N GLN A 102 6.81 -2.11 15.80
CA GLN A 102 6.08 -3.38 15.70
C GLN A 102 6.14 -3.95 14.28
N LEU A 103 6.00 -3.11 13.26
CA LEU A 103 6.14 -3.51 11.87
C LEU A 103 7.58 -3.95 11.51
N SER A 104 8.58 -3.26 12.05
CA SER A 104 9.99 -3.59 11.83
C SER A 104 10.38 -4.94 12.40
N VAL A 105 9.74 -5.36 13.50
CA VAL A 105 9.95 -6.68 14.10
C VAL A 105 9.49 -7.78 13.16
N GLU A 106 8.40 -7.61 12.40
CA GLU A 106 7.94 -8.63 11.46
C GLU A 106 8.68 -8.56 10.11
N THR A 107 9.02 -7.36 9.62
CA THR A 107 9.66 -7.15 8.31
C THR A 107 11.20 -7.27 8.35
N HIS A 108 11.82 -7.06 9.52
CA HIS A 108 13.27 -6.94 9.71
C HIS A 108 13.94 -5.82 8.89
N TYR A 109 13.12 -4.85 8.46
CA TYR A 109 13.56 -3.69 7.70
C TYR A 109 13.21 -2.42 8.46
N PHE A 110 14.25 -1.68 8.84
CA PHE A 110 14.10 -0.37 9.48
C PHE A 110 15.36 0.46 9.20
N PRO A 111 15.32 1.32 8.16
CA PRO A 111 16.39 2.25 7.84
C PRO A 111 16.72 3.14 9.04
N GLN A 112 18.01 3.51 9.18
CA GLN A 112 18.43 4.41 10.25
C GLN A 112 17.79 5.79 10.13
N GLU A 113 17.52 6.22 8.90
CA GLU A 113 16.91 7.52 8.55
C GLU A 113 15.47 7.67 9.08
N TRP A 114 14.77 6.56 9.32
CA TRP A 114 13.37 6.60 9.78
C TRP A 114 13.27 6.78 11.30
N ARG A 115 14.36 6.53 12.04
CA ARG A 115 14.37 6.52 13.51
C ARG A 115 14.03 7.89 14.09
N GLY A 116 12.94 7.97 14.86
CA GLY A 116 12.47 9.21 15.50
C GLY A 116 11.76 10.18 14.54
N LEU A 117 11.59 9.79 13.28
CA LEU A 117 10.89 10.57 12.25
C LEU A 117 9.69 9.80 11.68
N CYS A 118 9.22 8.73 12.33
CA CYS A 118 8.13 7.90 11.80
C CYS A 118 6.79 8.62 11.68
N HIS A 119 6.65 9.81 12.26
CA HIS A 119 5.49 10.69 12.12
C HIS A 119 5.57 11.62 10.90
N SER A 120 6.73 11.69 10.21
CA SER A 120 6.90 12.52 9.02
C SER A 120 6.24 11.89 7.79
N PHE A 121 5.71 12.73 6.90
CA PHE A 121 5.19 12.30 5.61
C PHE A 121 6.30 11.76 4.70
N ASP A 122 7.56 12.17 4.87
CA ASP A 122 8.67 11.63 4.09
C ASP A 122 8.89 10.14 4.36
N VAL A 123 8.80 9.73 5.62
CA VAL A 123 8.92 8.32 6.03
C VAL A 123 7.70 7.53 5.57
N ARG A 124 6.49 8.12 5.66
CA ARG A 124 5.28 7.51 5.10
C ARG A 124 5.43 7.24 3.60
N ASP A 125 5.93 8.20 2.85
CA ASP A 125 6.03 8.10 1.39
C ASP A 125 7.11 7.08 0.98
N ALA A 126 8.27 7.10 1.65
CA ALA A 126 9.30 6.06 1.49
C ALA A 126 8.78 4.66 1.88
N PHE A 127 7.89 4.58 2.87
CA PHE A 127 7.24 3.33 3.24
C PHE A 127 6.21 2.88 2.17
N LEU A 128 5.45 3.81 1.59
CA LEU A 128 4.49 3.53 0.52
C LEU A 128 5.17 3.06 -0.78
N GLU A 129 6.45 3.37 -1.01
CA GLU A 129 7.24 2.75 -2.09
C GLU A 129 7.41 1.25 -1.89
N LEU A 130 7.54 0.80 -0.63
CA LEU A 130 7.66 -0.62 -0.26
C LEU A 130 6.29 -1.29 -0.12
N PHE A 131 5.26 -0.52 0.26
CA PHE A 131 3.90 -0.96 0.46
C PHE A 131 2.91 -0.14 -0.39
N PRO A 132 2.94 -0.29 -1.72
CA PRO A 132 2.09 0.49 -2.61
C PRO A 132 0.62 0.09 -2.49
N PHE A 133 -0.27 1.02 -2.82
CA PHE A 133 -1.70 0.72 -2.90
C PHE A 133 -1.98 -0.33 -3.99
N LYS A 134 -2.95 -1.22 -3.74
CA LYS A 134 -3.33 -2.27 -4.71
C LYS A 134 -3.70 -1.72 -6.09
N ALA A 135 -4.33 -0.56 -6.15
CA ALA A 135 -4.66 0.09 -7.43
C ALA A 135 -3.41 0.53 -8.19
N GLN A 136 -2.40 1.05 -7.50
CA GLN A 136 -1.11 1.41 -8.10
C GLN A 136 -0.38 0.16 -8.59
N LEU A 137 -0.33 -0.90 -7.77
CA LEU A 137 0.29 -2.17 -8.16
C LEU A 137 -0.35 -2.75 -9.44
N PHE A 138 -1.68 -2.73 -9.52
CA PHE A 138 -2.39 -3.22 -10.70
C PHE A 138 -2.05 -2.43 -11.98
N VAL A 139 -1.96 -1.10 -11.87
CA VAL A 139 -1.55 -0.25 -13.00
C VAL A 139 -0.09 -0.54 -13.38
N GLU A 140 0.80 -0.68 -12.41
CA GLU A 140 2.20 -1.05 -12.63
C GLU A 140 2.34 -2.41 -13.32
N GLU A 141 1.57 -3.42 -12.92
CA GLU A 141 1.54 -4.73 -13.57
C GLU A 141 1.11 -4.62 -15.04
N CYS A 142 0.07 -3.84 -15.32
CA CYS A 142 -0.38 -3.58 -16.69
C CYS A 142 0.70 -2.89 -17.54
N ILE A 143 1.38 -1.89 -16.96
CA ILE A 143 2.50 -1.17 -17.60
C ILE A 143 3.69 -2.12 -17.80
N SER A 144 4.01 -2.96 -16.82
CA SER A 144 5.12 -3.90 -16.83
C SER A 144 5.02 -4.88 -17.99
N VAL A 145 3.83 -5.39 -18.31
CA VAL A 145 3.62 -6.26 -19.48
C VAL A 145 4.05 -5.58 -20.78
N ILE A 146 3.82 -4.27 -20.90
CA ILE A 146 4.19 -3.48 -22.08
C ILE A 146 5.69 -3.18 -22.09
N PHE A 147 6.28 -2.83 -20.95
CA PHE A 147 7.68 -2.39 -20.86
C PHE A 147 8.70 -3.54 -20.73
N ALA A 148 8.31 -4.71 -20.23
CA ALA A 148 9.16 -5.89 -20.10
C ALA A 148 9.96 -6.23 -21.38
N PRO A 149 9.37 -6.31 -22.59
CA PRO A 149 10.14 -6.58 -23.80
C PRO A 149 11.18 -5.49 -24.11
N PHE A 150 10.90 -4.23 -23.80
CA PHE A 150 11.87 -3.14 -23.99
C PHE A 150 13.04 -3.25 -23.00
N VAL A 151 12.76 -3.58 -21.75
CA VAL A 151 13.80 -3.84 -20.75
C VAL A 151 14.68 -5.01 -21.18
N LEU A 152 14.07 -6.11 -21.65
CA LEU A 152 14.80 -7.30 -22.11
C LEU A 152 15.61 -7.07 -23.39
N CYS A 153 15.11 -6.29 -24.35
CA CYS A 153 15.79 -6.05 -25.62
C CYS A 153 16.86 -4.95 -25.55
N PHE A 154 16.70 -3.95 -24.67
CA PHE A 154 17.58 -2.78 -24.66
C PHE A 154 18.37 -2.61 -23.36
N SER A 155 17.74 -2.82 -22.19
CA SER A 155 18.40 -2.59 -20.89
C SER A 155 19.27 -3.79 -20.49
N LEU A 156 18.69 -5.00 -20.50
CA LEU A 156 19.37 -6.21 -20.06
C LEU A 156 20.66 -6.52 -20.86
N PRO A 157 20.71 -6.37 -22.20
CA PRO A 157 21.94 -6.62 -22.95
C PRO A 157 23.06 -5.65 -22.60
N ARG A 158 22.74 -4.41 -22.22
CA ARG A 158 23.73 -3.41 -21.80
C ARG A 158 24.37 -3.78 -20.46
N CYS A 159 23.59 -4.31 -19.52
CA CYS A 159 24.08 -4.75 -18.21
C CYS A 159 24.63 -6.19 -18.19
N SER A 160 24.54 -6.91 -19.31
CA SER A 160 24.88 -8.34 -19.40
C SER A 160 26.32 -8.66 -18.94
N ARG A 161 27.29 -7.81 -19.26
CA ARG A 161 28.68 -7.98 -18.84
C ARG A 161 28.82 -7.94 -17.31
N GLU A 162 28.15 -6.99 -16.66
CA GLU A 162 28.20 -6.84 -15.19
C GLU A 162 27.53 -8.03 -14.50
N VAL A 163 26.41 -8.51 -15.04
CA VAL A 163 25.73 -9.71 -14.54
C VAL A 163 26.64 -10.93 -14.64
N LEU A 164 27.31 -11.15 -15.77
CA LEU A 164 28.25 -12.26 -15.95
C LEU A 164 29.46 -12.15 -15.01
N LEU A 165 29.98 -10.94 -14.81
CA LEU A 165 31.06 -10.69 -13.86
C LEU A 165 30.61 -10.95 -12.41
N PHE A 166 29.38 -10.55 -12.05
CA PHE A 166 28.80 -10.84 -10.74
C PHE A 166 28.69 -12.35 -10.51
N ILE A 167 28.07 -13.08 -11.44
CA ILE A 167 27.93 -14.54 -11.35
C ILE A 167 29.30 -15.21 -11.23
N ARG A 168 30.26 -14.84 -12.07
CA ARG A 168 31.61 -15.44 -12.03
C ARG A 168 32.34 -15.16 -10.71
N SER A 169 32.22 -13.95 -10.18
CA SER A 169 32.92 -13.53 -8.95
C SER A 169 32.24 -14.02 -7.67
N HIS A 170 30.93 -14.25 -7.69
CA HIS A 170 30.10 -14.60 -6.54
C HIS A 170 29.53 -16.03 -6.60
N SER A 171 30.01 -16.89 -7.48
CA SER A 171 29.68 -18.33 -7.46
C SER A 171 30.75 -19.11 -6.70
N LEU A 172 30.32 -19.95 -5.76
CA LEU A 172 31.18 -20.86 -5.00
C LEU A 172 30.61 -22.28 -5.06
N ALA A 173 31.46 -23.27 -5.30
CA ALA A 173 31.05 -24.68 -5.33
C ALA A 173 31.25 -25.30 -3.95
N LEU A 174 30.15 -25.65 -3.28
CA LEU A 174 30.17 -26.35 -2.00
C LEU A 174 30.12 -27.87 -2.19
N PRO A 175 30.95 -28.64 -1.46
CA PRO A 175 30.92 -30.10 -1.52
C PRO A 175 29.55 -30.62 -1.04
N GLY A 176 28.89 -31.43 -1.86
CA GLY A 176 27.58 -32.02 -1.55
C GLY A 176 26.35 -31.17 -1.88
N VAL A 177 26.52 -29.89 -2.26
CA VAL A 177 25.40 -28.98 -2.63
C VAL A 177 25.52 -28.52 -4.09
N GLY A 178 26.72 -28.18 -4.55
CA GLY A 178 26.97 -27.64 -5.89
C GLY A 178 27.26 -26.13 -5.87
N ALA A 179 27.05 -25.46 -7.01
CA ALA A 179 27.32 -24.03 -7.16
C ALA A 179 26.24 -23.20 -6.46
N VAL A 180 26.65 -22.42 -5.46
CA VAL A 180 25.79 -21.50 -4.71
C VAL A 180 26.30 -20.08 -4.83
N CYS A 181 25.41 -19.12 -4.58
CA CYS A 181 25.80 -17.72 -4.43
C CYS A 181 26.60 -17.56 -3.13
N ARG A 182 27.75 -16.89 -3.18
CA ARG A 182 28.64 -16.70 -2.02
C ARG A 182 27.94 -16.03 -0.83
N TYR A 183 26.95 -15.15 -1.08
CA TYR A 183 26.16 -14.54 0.00
C TYR A 183 25.33 -15.55 0.81
N ALA A 184 25.04 -16.74 0.26
CA ALA A 184 24.31 -17.78 0.96
C ALA A 184 25.19 -18.63 1.89
N GLU A 185 26.52 -18.50 1.81
CA GLU A 185 27.47 -19.18 2.71
C GLU A 185 27.60 -18.46 4.06
N PHE A 186 27.17 -17.18 4.15
CA PHE A 186 27.30 -16.32 5.34
C PHE A 186 28.78 -16.12 5.79
N ASP A 187 29.71 -15.92 4.84
CA ASP A 187 31.11 -15.60 5.13
C ASP A 187 31.29 -14.11 5.49
N PHE A 188 31.13 -13.79 6.78
CA PHE A 188 31.21 -12.42 7.31
C PHE A 188 32.59 -11.77 7.17
N GLN A 189 33.67 -12.55 7.28
CA GLN A 189 35.05 -12.05 7.22
C GLN A 189 35.37 -11.43 5.86
N ARG A 190 34.73 -11.92 4.82
CA ARG A 190 35.01 -11.54 3.43
C ARG A 190 34.12 -10.41 2.92
N TYR A 191 32.99 -10.17 3.56
CA TYR A 191 31.99 -9.16 3.18
C TYR A 191 31.83 -8.03 4.21
N ASN A 192 32.80 -7.88 5.11
CA ASN A 192 32.92 -6.71 5.99
C ASN A 192 31.63 -6.42 6.77
N ASP A 193 31.03 -7.49 7.32
CA ASP A 193 29.78 -7.44 8.11
C ASP A 193 28.62 -6.74 7.39
N ASP A 194 28.34 -7.15 6.15
CA ASP A 194 27.14 -6.72 5.43
C ASP A 194 25.88 -6.95 6.29
N ALA A 195 25.17 -5.86 6.60
CA ALA A 195 24.02 -5.88 7.51
C ALA A 195 22.88 -6.78 7.02
N LYS A 196 22.74 -7.02 5.71
CA LYS A 196 21.74 -7.93 5.15
C LYS A 196 22.16 -9.38 5.36
N MET A 197 23.45 -9.68 5.22
CA MET A 197 23.99 -11.02 5.49
C MET A 197 23.82 -11.40 6.96
N GLU A 198 24.16 -10.50 7.89
CA GLU A 198 24.04 -10.73 9.34
C GLU A 198 22.58 -11.00 9.74
N ARG A 199 21.65 -10.14 9.31
CA ARG A 199 20.22 -10.34 9.57
C ARG A 199 19.69 -11.64 8.97
N SER A 200 20.18 -12.00 7.79
CA SER A 200 19.73 -13.24 7.12
C SER A 200 20.23 -14.49 7.86
N PHE A 201 21.45 -14.46 8.40
CA PHE A 201 21.99 -15.55 9.22
C PHE A 201 21.24 -15.72 10.55
N ILE A 202 20.94 -14.61 11.25
CA ILE A 202 20.17 -14.64 12.50
C ILE A 202 18.79 -15.27 12.28
N ASN A 203 18.14 -14.99 11.15
CA ASN A 203 16.82 -15.53 10.82
C ASN A 203 16.84 -16.96 10.29
N PHE A 204 18.00 -17.44 9.85
CA PHE A 204 18.16 -18.80 9.38
C PHE A 204 18.40 -19.79 10.53
N LYS A 205 19.05 -19.32 11.60
CA LYS A 205 19.34 -20.11 12.81
C LYS A 205 18.10 -20.30 13.69
#